data_AF-A0A9D2FW42-F1
#
_entry.id   AF-A0A9D2FW42-F1
#
_cell.length_a   1.000
_cell.length_b   1.000
_cell.length_c   1.000
_cell.angle_alpha   90.00
_cell.angle_beta   90.00
_cell.angle_gamma   90.00
#
_symmetry.space_group_name_H-M   'P 1'
#
loop_
_entity.id
_entity.type
_entity.pdbx_description
1 polymer ?
#
loop_
_entity_poly.entity_id
_entity_poly.type
_entity_poly.pdbx_seq_one_letter_code
_entity_poly.pdbx_strand_id
1 'polypeptide(L)' 'VGPGVPNVLIGKLPAAVVGDMCVCVGPPDSIVKGSATVMIGGKPAARMGDTTAHGGSIVLGCPTVMIGG' A
#
# COMPACT_ATOMS: atom_id res chain seq x y z
N VAL A 1 5.46 -5.80 3.99
CA VAL A 1 6.41 -5.47 5.06
C VAL A 1 7.61 -4.74 4.45
N GLY A 2 7.38 -3.53 3.96
CA GLY A 2 8.39 -2.54 3.54
C GLY A 2 7.98 -1.22 4.18
N PRO A 3 8.90 -0.27 4.39
CA PRO A 3 8.84 0.63 5.56
C PRO A 3 7.65 1.59 5.58
N GLY A 4 6.85 1.63 4.51
CA GLY A 4 5.89 2.69 4.29
C GLY A 4 6.63 4.02 4.26
N VAL A 5 5.87 5.08 4.48
CA VAL A 5 6.39 6.42 4.67
C VAL A 5 6.37 6.72 6.17
N PRO A 6 7.53 6.68 6.89
CA PRO A 6 7.57 6.63 8.35
C PRO A 6 6.92 7.82 9.07
N ASN A 7 6.90 8.97 8.41
CA ASN A 7 6.33 10.22 8.93
C ASN A 7 4.85 10.44 8.56
N VAL A 8 4.25 9.56 7.75
CA VAL A 8 2.83 9.62 7.39
C VAL A 8 2.14 8.38 7.95
N LEU A 9 1.35 8.56 9.00
CA LEU A 9 0.73 7.45 9.74
C LEU A 9 -0.74 7.30 9.37
N ILE A 10 -1.15 6.07 9.04
CA ILE A 10 -2.55 5.65 8.88
C ILE A 10 -2.82 4.57 9.92
N GLY A 11 -3.77 4.82 10.83
CA GLY A 11 -4.06 3.87 11.92
C GLY A 11 -2.88 3.63 12.86
N LYS A 12 -2.00 4.63 13.05
CA LYS A 12 -0.74 4.56 13.82
C LYS A 12 0.37 3.68 13.21
N LEU A 13 0.23 3.26 11.96
CA LEU A 13 1.25 2.54 11.20
C LEU A 13 1.74 3.40 10.02
N PRO A 14 3.00 3.27 9.58
CA PRO A 14 3.49 3.93 8.38
C PRO A 14 2.61 3.63 7.16
N ALA A 15 2.28 4.66 6.39
CA ALA A 15 1.43 4.53 5.22
C ALA A 15 2.17 3.79 4.09
N ALA A 16 1.56 2.73 3.57
CA ALA A 16 2.11 1.95 2.46
C ALA A 16 1.95 2.67 1.12
N VAL A 17 2.93 2.50 0.25
CA VAL A 17 3.01 3.13 -1.08
C VAL A 17 3.46 2.14 -2.14
N VAL A 18 3.29 2.50 -3.41
CA VAL A 18 3.82 1.71 -4.54
C VAL A 18 5.33 1.50 -4.38
N GLY A 19 5.75 0.25 -4.60
CA GLY A 19 7.12 -0.23 -4.42
C GLY A 19 7.40 -0.80 -3.03
N ASP A 20 6.51 -0.65 -2.05
CA ASP A 20 6.68 -1.31 -0.77
C ASP A 20 6.54 -2.82 -0.92
N MET A 21 7.33 -3.55 -0.12
CA MET A 21 7.13 -4.99 0.00
C MET A 21 5.80 -5.28 0.71
N CYS A 22 5.13 -6.35 0.33
CA CYS A 22 3.93 -6.88 0.97
C CYS A 22 4.08 -8.39 1.17
N VAL A 23 3.26 -8.96 2.06
CA VAL A 23 3.22 -10.41 2.27
C VAL A 23 1.98 -10.91 1.57
N CYS A 24 2.19 -11.84 0.66
CA CYS A 24 1.12 -12.54 -0.04
C CYS A 24 1.04 -13.98 0.46
N VAL A 25 0.17 -14.79 -0.14
CA VAL A 25 0.20 -16.24 0.07
C VAL A 25 1.41 -16.78 -0.70
N GLY A 26 2.54 -16.94 -0.01
CA GLY A 26 3.81 -17.37 -0.59
C GLY A 26 4.99 -16.47 -0.20
N PRO A 27 5.97 -16.23 -1.10
CA PRO A 27 7.10 -15.35 -0.82
C PRO A 27 6.67 -13.88 -0.70
N PRO A 28 7.52 -13.00 -0.14
CA PRO A 28 7.30 -11.56 -0.18
C PRO A 28 7.09 -11.06 -1.61
N ASP A 29 6.18 -10.12 -1.77
CA ASP A 29 5.88 -9.45 -3.04
C ASP A 29 6.06 -7.94 -2.92
N SER A 30 5.79 -7.20 -3.99
CA SER A 30 5.84 -5.74 -4.06
C SER A 30 4.52 -5.18 -4.58
N ILE A 31 4.13 -4.02 -4.04
CA ILE A 31 2.94 -3.29 -4.48
C ILE A 31 3.27 -2.58 -5.79
N VAL A 32 2.52 -2.84 -6.86
CA VAL A 32 2.80 -2.26 -8.19
C VAL A 32 1.72 -1.28 -8.67
N LYS A 33 0.58 -1.23 -7.97
CA LYS A 33 -0.50 -0.28 -8.24
C LYS A 33 -0.86 0.49 -6.97
N GLY A 34 -1.34 1.71 -7.15
CA GLY A 34 -1.74 2.62 -6.08
C GLY A 34 -2.85 3.57 -6.53
N SER A 35 -3.16 4.57 -5.70
CA SER A 35 -4.05 5.68 -6.05
C SER A 35 -3.51 6.48 -7.25
N ALA A 36 -4.41 6.89 -8.15
CA ALA A 36 -4.05 7.76 -9.26
C ALA A 36 -3.90 9.24 -8.85
N THR A 37 -4.45 9.63 -7.70
CA THR A 37 -4.56 11.04 -7.28
C THR A 37 -3.97 11.33 -5.92
N VAL A 38 -3.84 10.31 -5.05
CA VAL A 38 -3.30 10.47 -3.70
C VAL A 38 -1.85 9.98 -3.64
N MET A 39 -0.96 10.91 -3.32
CA MET A 39 0.47 10.68 -3.19
C MET A 39 0.87 10.75 -1.72
N ILE A 40 1.66 9.79 -1.24
CA ILE A 40 2.23 9.76 0.11
C ILE A 40 3.75 9.61 -0.04
N GLY A 41 4.52 10.51 0.58
CA GLY A 41 5.98 10.54 0.41
C GLY A 41 6.45 10.62 -1.05
N GLY A 42 5.66 11.26 -1.92
CA GLY A 42 5.94 11.39 -3.35
C GLY A 42 5.65 10.16 -4.20
N LYS A 43 5.05 9.11 -3.62
CA LYS A 43 4.68 7.87 -4.34
C LYS A 43 3.16 7.64 -4.27
N PRO A 44 2.55 6.94 -5.23
CA PRO A 44 1.14 6.58 -5.18
C PRO A 44 0.81 5.81 -3.90
N ALA A 45 -0.25 6.21 -3.20
CA ALA A 45 -0.69 5.55 -1.96
C ALA A 45 -1.28 4.16 -2.25
N ALA A 46 -0.92 3.16 -1.45
CA ALA A 46 -1.44 1.81 -1.58
C ALA A 46 -2.85 1.68 -0.96
N ARG A 47 -3.73 0.91 -1.60
CA ARG A 47 -5.13 0.75 -1.23
C ARG A 47 -5.59 -0.70 -1.34
N MET A 48 -6.69 -1.02 -0.67
CA MET A 48 -7.36 -2.30 -0.88
C MET A 48 -7.78 -2.45 -2.35
N GLY A 49 -7.49 -3.61 -2.94
CA GLY A 49 -7.72 -3.92 -4.35
C GLY A 49 -6.56 -3.58 -5.28
N ASP A 50 -5.53 -2.85 -4.82
CA ASP A 50 -4.35 -2.59 -5.63
C ASP A 50 -3.54 -3.88 -5.87
N THR A 51 -2.99 -4.01 -7.07
CA THR A 51 -2.28 -5.20 -7.52
C THR A 51 -0.84 -5.24 -7.01
N THR A 52 -0.35 -6.46 -6.79
CA THR A 52 1.04 -6.76 -6.45
C THR A 52 1.77 -7.38 -7.65
N ALA A 53 3.10 -7.46 -7.64
CA ALA A 53 3.88 -7.83 -8.84
C ALA A 53 3.60 -9.25 -9.34
N HIS A 54 3.27 -10.20 -8.45
CA HIS A 54 2.92 -11.56 -8.87
C HIS A 54 1.42 -11.73 -9.23
N GLY A 55 0.67 -10.63 -9.34
CA GLY A 55 -0.76 -10.64 -9.69
C GLY A 55 -1.72 -10.83 -8.51
N GLY A 56 -1.21 -10.76 -7.27
CA GLY A 56 -2.05 -10.68 -6.08
C GLY A 56 -2.74 -9.32 -5.93
N SER A 57 -3.58 -9.19 -4.92
CA SER A 57 -4.22 -7.92 -4.55
C SER A 57 -4.17 -7.66 -3.05
N ILE A 58 -4.13 -6.39 -2.66
CA ILE A 58 -4.20 -5.99 -1.26
C ILE A 58 -5.62 -6.23 -0.73
N VAL A 59 -5.78 -7.14 0.22
CA VAL A 59 -7.10 -7.56 0.74
C VAL A 59 -7.49 -6.89 2.06
N LEU A 60 -6.57 -6.19 2.71
CA LEU A 60 -6.80 -5.56 4.01
C LEU A 60 -6.12 -4.18 4.09
N GLY A 61 -6.83 -3.22 4.67
CA GLY A 61 -6.34 -1.87 4.96
C GLY A 61 -6.83 -1.36 6.32
N CYS A 62 -6.64 -0.07 6.60
CA CYS A 62 -7.14 0.54 7.82
C CYS A 62 -8.66 0.73 7.75
N PRO A 63 -9.46 0.19 8.69
CA PRO A 63 -10.93 0.16 8.57
C PRO A 63 -11.59 1.54 8.67
N THR A 64 -10.87 2.55 9.16
CA THR A 64 -11.39 3.91 9.36
C THR A 64 -10.89 4.91 8.33
N VAL A 65 -10.10 4.48 7.34
CA VAL A 65 -9.48 5.38 6.35
C VAL A 65 -9.73 4.85 4.95
N MET A 66 -10.30 5.72 4.11
CA MET A 66 -10.51 5.48 2.69
C MET A 66 -9.62 6.42 1.88
N ILE A 67 -8.85 5.86 0.94
CA ILE A 67 -8.02 6.64 0.01
C ILE A 67 -8.70 6.66 -1.36
N GLY A 68 -9.04 7.86 -1.84
CA GLY A 68 -9.70 8.08 -3.13
C GLY A 68 -8.78 7.96 -4.36
N GLY A 69 -9.34 8.19 -5.54
CA GLY A 69 -8.69 8.05 -6.86
C GLY A 69 -8.74 6.64 -7.38
#